data_AF-A0A562GT13-F1
#
_entry.id   AF-A0A562GT13-F1
#
_cell.length_a   1.000
_cell.length_b   1.000
_cell.length_c   1.000
_cell.angle_alpha   90.00
_cell.angle_beta   90.00
_cell.angle_gamma   90.00
#
_symmetry.space_group_name_H-M   'P 1'
#
loop_
_entity.id
_entity.type
_entity.pdbx_description
1 polymer ?
#
loop_
_entity_poly.entity_id
_entity_poly.type
_entity_poly.pdbx_seq_one_letter_code
_entity_poly.pdbx_strand_id
1 'polypeptide(L)'
;MMNQNFKAASFSEDFTHIIDGNGNKFTIDDQRVEHIWPINQYMFNATPFLKSIFEQRGWRIRFLEPTFDMMYYSKLLCSGRECPSLNLFAGMYYEDIAKNYIKDELFVYWGVEHACPCQIGAWPDAWEVFSERIGNPNVLYSVFTTLENNYLGQGLEFGKDIVTAFVLGDLFDEAEWALKIISLDKEEASGIFHEEMLKVVPNLHKGMQELESSLKNGPGR
;
A
#
# COMPACT_ATOMS: atom_id res chain seq x y z
N MET A 1 21.94 7.68 21.23
CA MET A 1 22.18 9.10 20.94
C MET A 1 21.50 9.39 19.62
N MET A 2 20.50 10.28 19.60
CA MET A 2 19.84 10.71 18.36
C MET A 2 20.86 11.42 17.47
N ASN A 3 20.88 11.08 16.18
CA ASN A 3 21.81 11.66 15.22
C ASN A 3 21.29 13.04 14.82
N GLN A 4 21.89 14.12 15.35
CA GLN A 4 21.41 15.50 15.17
C GLN A 4 21.41 16.01 13.71
N ASN A 5 21.89 15.20 12.76
CA ASN A 5 21.95 15.52 11.34
C ASN A 5 21.07 14.62 10.46
N PHE A 6 20.24 13.74 11.04
CA PHE A 6 19.34 12.91 10.24
C PHE A 6 18.23 13.76 9.62
N LYS A 7 17.99 13.55 8.32
CA LYS A 7 16.85 14.08 7.59
C LYS A 7 16.17 12.92 6.88
N ALA A 8 14.91 12.68 7.23
CA ALA A 8 14.08 11.71 6.53
C ALA A 8 13.71 12.25 5.15
N ALA A 9 13.38 11.34 4.23
CA ALA A 9 12.75 11.72 2.98
C ALA A 9 11.34 12.27 3.26
N SER A 10 10.92 13.24 2.46
CA SER A 10 9.60 13.88 2.60
C SER A 10 9.04 14.26 1.24
N PHE A 11 7.73 14.47 1.16
CA PHE A 11 7.16 15.19 0.02
C PHE A 11 7.55 16.68 0.08
N SER A 12 7.61 17.32 -1.09
CA SER A 12 7.58 18.79 -1.17
C SER A 12 6.24 19.32 -0.65
N GLU A 13 6.20 20.58 -0.23
CA GLU A 13 4.97 21.20 0.31
C GLU A 13 3.77 21.14 -0.65
N ASP A 14 4.04 21.13 -1.95
CA ASP A 14 3.03 21.03 -3.02
C ASP A 14 2.81 19.59 -3.53
N PHE A 15 3.46 18.59 -2.92
CA PHE A 15 3.42 17.18 -3.27
C PHE A 15 3.84 16.85 -4.72
N THR A 16 4.55 17.75 -5.39
CA THR A 16 5.03 17.52 -6.77
C THR A 16 6.26 16.63 -6.84
N HIS A 17 7.07 16.59 -5.77
CA HIS A 17 8.30 15.82 -5.72
C HIS A 17 8.50 15.18 -4.35
N ILE A 18 9.27 14.09 -4.33
CA ILE A 18 9.88 13.52 -3.13
C ILE A 18 11.28 14.11 -2.99
N ILE A 19 11.64 14.51 -1.78
CA ILE A 19 12.95 15.03 -1.40
C ILE A 19 13.61 13.99 -0.52
N ASP A 20 14.78 13.47 -0.92
CA ASP A 20 15.55 12.52 -0.10
C ASP A 20 16.27 13.22 1.06
N GLY A 21 16.88 12.45 1.98
CA GLY A 21 17.61 13.04 3.11
C GLY A 21 18.86 13.85 2.73
N ASN A 22 19.31 13.80 1.47
CA ASN A 22 20.39 14.63 0.94
C ASN A 22 19.88 15.90 0.23
N GLY A 23 18.56 16.05 0.06
CA GLY A 23 17.93 17.16 -0.65
C GLY A 23 17.78 16.96 -2.16
N ASN A 24 18.05 15.77 -2.68
CA ASN A 24 17.78 15.44 -4.08
C ASN A 24 16.28 15.31 -4.32
N LYS A 25 15.80 15.73 -5.49
CA LYS A 25 14.39 15.71 -5.85
C LYS A 25 14.10 14.59 -6.85
N PHE A 26 12.99 13.90 -6.62
CA PHE A 26 12.52 12.80 -7.44
C PHE A 26 11.03 13.02 -7.72
N THR A 27 10.58 12.72 -8.93
CA THR A 27 9.16 12.58 -9.18
C THR A 27 8.68 11.24 -8.63
N ILE A 28 7.38 11.12 -8.32
CA ILE A 28 6.83 9.89 -7.74
C ILE A 28 6.95 8.68 -8.68
N ASP A 29 7.04 8.93 -9.99
CA ASP A 29 7.20 7.93 -11.06
C ASP A 29 8.68 7.67 -11.45
N ASP A 30 9.64 8.29 -10.75
CA ASP A 30 11.06 8.03 -10.96
C ASP A 30 11.36 6.54 -10.76
N GLN A 31 12.17 5.94 -11.65
CA GLN A 31 12.49 4.51 -11.61
C GLN A 31 13.25 4.07 -10.35
N ARG A 32 13.78 5.02 -9.57
CA ARG A 32 14.40 4.79 -8.26
C ARG A 32 13.39 4.80 -7.11
N VAL A 33 12.14 5.20 -7.35
CA VAL A 33 11.06 5.20 -6.36
C VAL A 33 10.35 3.86 -6.42
N GLU A 34 10.32 3.15 -5.30
CA GLU A 34 9.59 1.90 -5.14
C GLU A 34 8.47 2.06 -4.12
N HIS A 35 7.25 1.79 -4.57
CA HIS A 35 6.04 1.85 -3.76
C HIS A 35 5.78 0.50 -3.10
N ILE A 36 5.58 0.51 -1.80
CA ILE A 36 5.57 -0.70 -1.00
C ILE A 36 4.30 -0.72 -0.15
N TRP A 37 3.44 -1.70 -0.40
CA TRP A 37 2.21 -1.87 0.35
C TRP A 37 2.34 -2.97 1.42
N PRO A 38 1.93 -2.73 2.68
CA PRO A 38 1.94 -3.71 3.79
C PRO A 38 0.78 -4.71 3.71
N ILE A 39 0.38 -5.09 2.50
CA ILE A 39 -0.64 -6.11 2.26
C ILE A 39 -0.01 -7.19 1.40
N ASN A 40 -0.35 -8.45 1.68
CA ASN A 40 0.08 -9.58 0.87
C ASN A 40 -0.67 -9.58 -0.47
N GLN A 41 -0.01 -10.02 -1.53
CA GLN A 41 -0.53 -9.94 -2.90
C GLN A 41 -1.81 -10.76 -3.17
N TYR A 42 -2.08 -11.74 -2.31
CA TYR A 42 -3.21 -12.66 -2.29
C TYR A 42 -4.12 -12.50 -1.07
N MET A 43 -3.83 -11.53 -0.18
CA MET A 43 -4.57 -11.38 1.08
C MET A 43 -5.94 -10.72 0.86
N PHE A 44 -6.03 -9.83 -0.12
CA PHE A 44 -7.25 -9.09 -0.45
C PHE A 44 -7.46 -9.06 -1.95
N ASN A 45 -8.70 -9.22 -2.40
CA ASN A 45 -9.04 -9.11 -3.82
C ASN A 45 -8.85 -7.68 -4.37
N ALA A 46 -8.61 -6.67 -3.53
CA ALA A 46 -8.19 -5.32 -3.95
C ALA A 46 -6.80 -5.28 -4.60
N THR A 47 -5.92 -6.24 -4.27
CA THR A 47 -4.49 -6.15 -4.60
C THR A 47 -4.19 -6.12 -6.10
N PRO A 48 -4.82 -6.96 -6.96
CA PRO A 48 -4.63 -6.88 -8.40
C PRO A 48 -5.08 -5.54 -9.00
N PHE A 49 -6.14 -4.93 -8.47
CA PHE A 49 -6.59 -3.60 -8.90
C PHE A 49 -5.57 -2.53 -8.53
N LEU A 50 -5.09 -2.52 -7.28
CA LEU A 50 -4.03 -1.61 -6.84
C LEU A 50 -2.78 -1.75 -7.70
N LYS A 51 -2.31 -2.99 -7.92
CA LYS A 51 -1.16 -3.26 -8.77
C LYS A 51 -1.34 -2.64 -10.17
N SER A 52 -2.50 -2.88 -10.77
CA SER A 52 -2.85 -2.36 -12.11
C SER A 52 -2.83 -0.83 -12.17
N ILE A 53 -3.27 -0.13 -11.12
CA ILE A 53 -3.23 1.36 -11.04
C ILE A 53 -1.80 1.88 -11.08
N PHE A 54 -0.90 1.26 -10.31
CA PHE A 54 0.50 1.67 -10.21
C PHE A 54 1.26 1.33 -11.49
N GLU A 55 1.07 0.12 -12.02
CA GLU A 55 1.69 -0.31 -13.28
C GLU A 55 1.26 0.55 -14.47
N GLN A 56 -0.02 0.95 -14.56
CA GLN A 56 -0.50 1.84 -15.62
C GLN A 56 0.20 3.22 -15.56
N ARG A 57 0.61 3.65 -14.37
CA ARG A 57 1.36 4.91 -14.15
C ARG A 57 2.87 4.75 -14.31
N GLY A 58 3.35 3.53 -14.61
CA GLY A 58 4.78 3.23 -14.74
C GLY A 58 5.52 3.17 -13.41
N TRP A 59 4.79 3.06 -12.29
CA TRP A 59 5.38 3.04 -10.95
C TRP A 59 5.82 1.64 -10.57
N ARG A 60 7.01 1.53 -9.97
CA ARG A 60 7.46 0.28 -9.35
C ARG A 60 6.63 0.03 -8.10
N ILE A 61 6.01 -1.13 -7.99
CA ILE A 61 5.23 -1.55 -6.83
C ILE A 61 5.63 -2.93 -6.36
N ARG A 62 5.74 -3.11 -5.04
CA ARG A 62 5.79 -4.43 -4.41
C ARG A 62 4.82 -4.51 -3.22
N PHE A 63 4.41 -5.73 -2.94
CA PHE A 63 3.54 -6.08 -1.83
C PHE A 63 4.36 -6.83 -0.79
N LEU A 64 4.12 -6.56 0.49
CA LEU A 64 4.81 -7.21 1.59
C LEU A 64 4.04 -8.43 2.07
N GLU A 65 4.78 -9.50 2.30
CA GLU A 65 4.27 -10.74 2.85
C GLU A 65 4.47 -10.74 4.37
N PRO A 66 3.42 -10.83 5.20
CA PRO A 66 3.58 -10.90 6.63
C PRO A 66 4.28 -12.20 7.03
N THR A 67 5.32 -12.08 7.86
CA THR A 67 6.08 -13.22 8.37
C THR A 67 5.75 -13.50 9.84
N PHE A 68 6.04 -14.71 10.31
CA PHE A 68 5.87 -15.06 11.73
C PHE A 68 6.75 -14.22 12.67
N ASP A 69 7.85 -13.67 12.16
CA ASP A 69 8.83 -12.90 12.92
C ASP A 69 8.49 -11.40 13.00
N MET A 70 7.40 -10.94 12.38
CA MET A 70 7.01 -9.53 12.35
C MET A 70 6.94 -8.89 13.74
N MET A 71 6.49 -9.63 14.76
CA MET A 71 6.42 -9.13 16.14
C MET A 71 7.80 -9.01 16.79
N TYR A 72 8.77 -9.84 16.38
CA TYR A 72 10.16 -9.69 16.78
C TYR A 72 10.74 -8.42 16.18
N TYR A 73 10.57 -8.20 14.87
CA TYR A 73 11.06 -7.00 14.18
C TYR A 73 10.41 -5.73 14.72
N SER A 74 9.11 -5.74 15.02
CA SER A 74 8.41 -4.63 15.65
C SER A 74 9.06 -4.22 16.98
N LYS A 75 9.45 -5.18 17.82
CA LYS A 75 10.11 -4.92 19.11
C LYS A 75 11.52 -4.35 19.00
N LEU A 76 12.16 -4.44 17.82
CA LEU A 76 13.43 -3.76 17.57
C LEU A 76 13.23 -2.26 17.35
N LEU A 77 12.02 -1.86 16.96
CA LEU A 77 11.67 -0.47 16.62
C LEU A 77 10.86 0.21 17.73
N CYS A 78 9.91 -0.50 18.34
CA CYS A 78 8.96 0.00 19.33
C CYS A 78 8.78 -0.96 20.51
N SER A 79 7.92 -0.62 21.47
CA SER A 79 7.78 -1.39 22.72
C SER A 79 6.99 -2.70 22.56
N GLY A 80 6.24 -2.85 21.46
CA GLY A 80 5.26 -3.90 21.24
C GLY A 80 3.96 -3.68 22.02
N ARG A 81 3.77 -2.51 22.65
CA ARG A 81 2.55 -2.11 23.38
C ARG A 81 1.68 -1.13 22.60
N GLU A 82 2.15 -0.74 21.42
CA GLU A 82 1.39 0.03 20.44
C GLU A 82 0.20 -0.81 19.93
N CYS A 83 -0.75 -0.19 19.21
CA CYS A 83 -1.88 -0.97 18.69
C CYS A 83 -1.41 -2.12 17.78
N PRO A 84 -2.13 -3.25 17.73
CA PRO A 84 -1.72 -4.42 16.96
C PRO A 84 -1.36 -4.11 15.51
N SER A 85 -2.13 -3.24 14.85
CA SER A 85 -1.88 -2.84 13.46
C SER A 85 -0.60 -2.02 13.29
N LEU A 86 -0.25 -1.14 14.25
CA LEU A 86 1.03 -0.41 14.17
C LEU A 86 2.20 -1.36 14.38
N ASN A 87 2.10 -2.30 15.32
CA ASN A 87 3.14 -3.31 15.51
C ASN A 87 3.32 -4.17 14.26
N LEU A 88 2.23 -4.54 13.59
CA LEU A 88 2.28 -5.27 12.33
C LEU A 88 3.07 -4.48 11.27
N PHE A 89 2.71 -3.21 11.02
CA PHE A 89 3.37 -2.38 10.00
C PHE A 89 4.83 -2.07 10.37
N ALA A 90 5.09 -1.76 11.65
CA ALA A 90 6.43 -1.60 12.19
C ALA A 90 7.31 -2.83 11.93
N GLY A 91 6.78 -4.02 12.20
CA GLY A 91 7.47 -5.28 11.94
C GLY A 91 7.75 -5.51 10.46
N MET A 92 6.73 -5.40 9.62
CA MET A 92 6.83 -5.64 8.18
C MET A 92 7.79 -4.66 7.50
N TYR A 93 7.69 -3.36 7.78
CA TYR A 93 8.59 -2.37 7.19
C TYR A 93 10.02 -2.53 7.71
N TYR A 94 10.21 -2.77 9.01
CA TYR A 94 11.56 -2.94 9.55
C TYR A 94 12.24 -4.18 8.95
N GLU A 95 11.51 -5.30 8.85
CA GLU A 95 12.00 -6.51 8.21
C GLU A 95 12.37 -6.27 6.74
N ASP A 96 11.48 -5.64 5.98
CA ASP A 96 11.71 -5.36 4.57
C ASP A 96 12.94 -4.47 4.38
N ILE A 97 13.03 -3.37 5.12
CA ILE A 97 14.18 -2.46 5.07
C ILE A 97 15.48 -3.18 5.38
N ALA A 98 15.50 -4.01 6.42
CA ALA A 98 16.69 -4.74 6.83
C ALA A 98 17.19 -5.70 5.73
N LYS A 99 16.30 -6.18 4.86
CA LYS A 99 16.61 -7.16 3.81
C LYS A 99 16.84 -6.53 2.44
N ASN A 100 16.09 -5.48 2.12
CA ASN A 100 15.92 -5.01 0.75
C ASN A 100 16.39 -3.56 0.53
N TYR A 101 16.74 -2.81 1.58
CA TYR A 101 17.11 -1.40 1.42
C TYR A 101 18.31 -1.19 0.50
N ILE A 102 18.13 -0.35 -0.51
CA ILE A 102 19.18 0.08 -1.43
C ILE A 102 19.40 1.58 -1.25
N LYS A 103 20.65 1.96 -0.96
CA LYS A 103 21.00 3.34 -0.58
C LYS A 103 20.59 4.39 -1.62
N ASP A 104 20.63 4.07 -2.90
CA ASP A 104 20.35 5.03 -3.99
C ASP A 104 18.89 4.96 -4.50
N GLU A 105 18.04 4.15 -3.86
CA GLU A 105 16.61 4.06 -4.14
C GLU A 105 15.79 4.74 -3.04
N LEU A 106 14.57 5.16 -3.40
CA LEU A 106 13.58 5.73 -2.51
C LEU A 106 12.49 4.71 -2.23
N PHE A 107 12.26 4.41 -0.96
CA PHE A 107 11.24 3.46 -0.54
C PHE A 107 10.02 4.23 -0.03
N VAL A 108 8.85 3.99 -0.61
CA VAL A 108 7.59 4.66 -0.25
C VAL A 108 6.65 3.62 0.35
N TYR A 109 6.64 3.52 1.67
CA TYR A 109 5.75 2.62 2.39
C TYR A 109 4.36 3.23 2.54
N TRP A 110 3.38 2.60 1.93
CA TRP A 110 1.98 2.97 2.01
C TRP A 110 1.38 2.51 3.33
N GLY A 111 0.70 3.40 4.04
CA GLY A 111 0.10 3.11 5.34
C GLY A 111 -1.42 3.27 5.34
N VAL A 112 -1.94 3.49 6.53
CA VAL A 112 -3.31 3.98 6.72
C VAL A 112 -3.23 5.28 7.51
N GLU A 113 -3.98 6.28 7.05
CA GLU A 113 -4.21 7.49 7.80
C GLU A 113 -5.72 7.64 8.00
N HIS A 114 -6.15 7.85 9.24
CA HIS A 114 -7.55 8.01 9.54
C HIS A 114 -7.74 9.03 10.67
N ALA A 115 -8.62 10.01 10.44
CA ALA A 115 -9.01 11.01 11.44
C ALA A 115 -9.94 10.46 12.56
N CYS A 116 -9.94 9.14 12.80
CA CYS A 116 -10.81 8.52 13.81
C CYS A 116 -10.14 8.52 15.19
N PRO A 117 -10.90 8.40 16.30
CA PRO A 117 -10.37 8.47 17.67
C PRO A 117 -9.49 7.27 18.08
N CYS A 118 -9.19 6.37 17.14
CA CYS A 118 -8.22 5.31 17.35
C CYS A 118 -6.80 5.88 17.38
N GLN A 119 -5.85 5.13 17.93
CA GLN A 119 -4.43 5.48 17.95
C GLN A 119 -3.81 5.74 16.56
N ILE A 120 -4.51 5.42 15.47
CA ILE A 120 -4.08 5.67 14.07
C ILE A 120 -3.79 7.16 13.82
N GLY A 121 -4.52 8.08 14.44
CA GLY A 121 -4.25 9.51 14.29
C GLY A 121 -2.87 9.95 14.81
N ALA A 122 -2.24 9.15 15.68
CA ALA A 122 -0.89 9.40 16.21
C ALA A 122 0.21 8.62 15.47
N TRP A 123 -0.14 7.86 14.41
CA TRP A 123 0.85 7.08 13.66
C TRP A 123 1.86 7.95 12.91
N PRO A 124 1.50 9.12 12.32
CA PRO A 124 2.49 9.99 11.71
C PRO A 124 3.62 10.38 12.67
N ASP A 125 3.27 10.77 13.91
CA ASP A 125 4.24 11.12 14.96
C ASP A 125 5.10 9.91 15.35
N ALA A 126 4.48 8.72 15.44
CA ALA A 126 5.22 7.49 15.73
C ALA A 126 6.22 7.16 14.61
N TRP A 127 5.83 7.34 13.35
CA TRP A 127 6.68 7.09 12.19
C TRP A 127 7.82 8.09 12.05
N GLU A 128 7.66 9.33 12.49
CA GLU A 128 8.77 10.28 12.61
C GLU A 128 9.86 9.71 13.52
N VAL A 129 9.49 9.30 14.74
CA VAL A 129 10.43 8.70 15.71
C VAL A 129 11.03 7.39 15.20
N PHE A 130 10.23 6.56 14.53
CA PHE A 130 10.69 5.30 13.96
C PHE A 130 11.68 5.51 12.81
N SER A 131 11.43 6.51 11.96
CA SER A 131 12.32 6.85 10.84
C SER A 131 13.72 7.23 11.33
N GLU A 132 13.82 8.03 12.41
CA GLU A 132 15.09 8.41 13.02
C GLU A 132 15.83 7.20 13.62
N ARG A 133 15.09 6.27 14.23
CA ARG A 133 15.66 5.04 14.81
C ARG A 133 16.20 4.10 13.74
N ILE A 134 15.48 3.97 12.63
CA ILE A 134 15.91 3.16 11.49
C ILE A 134 17.11 3.82 10.80
N GLY A 135 17.12 5.16 10.73
CA GLY A 135 18.26 5.94 10.27
C GLY A 135 18.52 5.90 8.77
N ASN A 136 17.55 5.43 7.98
CA ASN A 136 17.65 5.39 6.52
C ASN A 136 17.02 6.65 5.90
N PRO A 137 17.82 7.53 5.25
CA PRO A 137 17.37 8.85 4.81
C PRO A 137 16.47 8.82 3.56
N ASN A 138 16.39 7.68 2.86
CA ASN A 138 15.70 7.56 1.57
C ASN A 138 14.42 6.71 1.70
N VAL A 139 13.67 6.93 2.77
CA VAL A 139 12.45 6.18 3.08
C VAL A 139 11.36 7.13 3.54
N LEU A 140 10.16 7.00 2.95
CA LEU A 140 8.92 7.57 3.44
C LEU A 140 8.07 6.48 4.07
N TYR A 141 7.61 6.72 5.29
CA TYR A 141 6.76 5.77 6.02
C TYR A 141 5.32 6.26 6.09
N SER A 142 4.40 5.30 6.09
CA SER A 142 2.97 5.53 6.30
C SER A 142 2.36 6.59 5.37
N VAL A 143 2.79 6.57 4.11
CA VAL A 143 2.26 7.45 3.07
C VAL A 143 0.81 7.06 2.78
N PHE A 144 -0.07 8.06 2.71
CA PHE A 144 -1.49 7.87 2.43
C PHE A 144 -2.03 9.00 1.56
N THR A 145 -2.98 8.70 0.68
CA THR A 145 -3.60 9.70 -0.19
C THR A 145 -4.83 10.29 0.47
N THR A 146 -4.91 11.63 0.51
CA THR A 146 -6.07 12.36 1.05
C THR A 146 -6.48 13.49 0.10
N LEU A 147 -7.63 14.11 0.38
CA LEU A 147 -8.03 15.30 -0.37
C LEU A 147 -7.08 16.47 -0.08
N GLU A 148 -6.63 16.61 1.18
CA GLU A 148 -5.75 17.68 1.65
C GLU A 148 -4.39 17.66 0.96
N ASN A 149 -3.85 16.47 0.67
CA ASN A 149 -2.59 16.32 -0.07
C ASN A 149 -2.77 16.19 -1.58
N ASN A 150 -3.97 16.48 -2.10
CA ASN A 150 -4.33 16.34 -3.51
C ASN A 150 -3.96 14.94 -4.06
N TYR A 151 -4.17 13.91 -3.25
CA TYR A 151 -3.80 12.52 -3.53
C TYR A 151 -2.32 12.38 -3.88
N LEU A 152 -1.45 12.93 -3.03
CA LEU A 152 0.00 13.02 -3.23
C LEU A 152 0.37 13.72 -4.55
N GLY A 153 -0.33 14.81 -4.84
CA GLY A 153 -0.16 15.60 -6.07
C GLY A 153 -0.69 14.92 -7.35
N GLN A 154 -1.27 13.72 -7.27
CA GLN A 154 -1.76 12.98 -8.44
C GLN A 154 -3.18 13.34 -8.86
N GLY A 155 -3.87 14.14 -8.04
CA GLY A 155 -5.19 14.63 -8.34
C GLY A 155 -6.31 13.62 -8.12
N LEU A 156 -7.54 14.12 -8.31
CA LEU A 156 -8.77 13.42 -7.94
C LEU A 156 -8.97 12.09 -8.67
N GLU A 157 -8.54 11.96 -9.92
CA GLU A 157 -8.70 10.70 -10.68
C GLU A 157 -7.87 9.56 -10.05
N PHE A 158 -6.65 9.83 -9.57
CA PHE A 158 -5.90 8.82 -8.82
C PHE A 158 -6.60 8.43 -7.52
N GLY A 159 -7.13 9.41 -6.79
CA GLY A 159 -7.95 9.15 -5.61
C GLY A 159 -9.15 8.25 -5.90
N LYS A 160 -9.88 8.52 -6.99
CA LYS A 160 -11.00 7.70 -7.44
C LYS A 160 -10.57 6.28 -7.79
N ASP A 161 -9.45 6.12 -8.50
CA ASP A 161 -8.93 4.80 -8.86
C ASP A 161 -8.64 3.96 -7.61
N ILE A 162 -7.93 4.54 -6.64
CA ILE A 162 -7.58 3.87 -5.38
C ILE A 162 -8.84 3.47 -4.59
N VAL A 163 -9.80 4.40 -4.43
CA VAL A 163 -11.08 4.10 -3.74
C VAL A 163 -11.85 3.00 -4.48
N THR A 164 -11.90 3.06 -5.82
CA THR A 164 -12.59 2.06 -6.63
C THR A 164 -11.95 0.68 -6.47
N ALA A 165 -10.61 0.60 -6.44
CA ALA A 165 -9.90 -0.66 -6.21
C ALA A 165 -10.26 -1.29 -4.85
N PHE A 166 -10.31 -0.50 -3.78
CA PHE A 166 -10.70 -1.01 -2.46
C PHE A 166 -12.17 -1.43 -2.40
N VAL A 167 -13.09 -0.63 -2.96
CA VAL A 167 -14.52 -0.96 -2.99
C VAL A 167 -14.77 -2.24 -3.80
N LEU A 168 -14.14 -2.39 -4.96
CA LEU A 168 -14.24 -3.61 -5.74
C LEU A 168 -13.66 -4.80 -4.98
N GLY A 169 -12.47 -4.63 -4.39
CA GLY A 169 -11.84 -5.68 -3.61
C GLY A 169 -12.71 -6.21 -2.48
N ASP A 170 -13.32 -5.32 -1.70
CA ASP A 170 -14.25 -5.66 -0.62
C ASP A 170 -15.47 -6.46 -1.15
N LEU A 171 -16.08 -6.00 -2.25
CA LEU A 171 -17.18 -6.72 -2.90
C LEU A 171 -16.77 -8.10 -3.43
N PHE A 172 -15.57 -8.22 -4.00
CA PHE A 172 -15.04 -9.50 -4.45
C PHE A 172 -14.71 -10.42 -3.26
N ASP A 173 -14.18 -9.89 -2.15
CA ASP A 173 -13.96 -10.65 -0.93
C ASP A 173 -15.30 -11.23 -0.41
N GLU A 174 -16.36 -10.43 -0.34
CA GLU A 174 -17.71 -10.91 0.03
C GLU A 174 -18.22 -12.02 -0.90
N ALA A 175 -18.07 -11.83 -2.21
CA ALA A 175 -18.52 -12.80 -3.21
C ALA A 175 -17.71 -14.12 -3.14
N GLU A 176 -16.39 -14.04 -2.96
CA GLU A 176 -15.52 -15.20 -2.80
C GLU A 176 -15.91 -16.00 -1.55
N TRP A 177 -16.12 -15.31 -0.43
CA TRP A 177 -16.52 -15.95 0.82
C TRP A 177 -17.89 -16.61 0.71
N ALA A 178 -18.87 -15.96 0.08
CA ALA A 178 -20.16 -16.56 -0.19
C ALA A 178 -20.02 -17.85 -1.03
N LEU A 179 -19.18 -17.82 -2.07
CA LEU A 179 -18.91 -18.98 -2.93
C LEU A 179 -18.24 -20.13 -2.16
N LYS A 180 -17.24 -19.82 -1.33
CA LYS A 180 -16.55 -20.80 -0.45
C LYS A 180 -17.49 -21.49 0.53
N ILE A 181 -18.57 -20.83 0.95
CA ILE A 181 -19.55 -21.39 1.89
C ILE A 181 -20.48 -22.40 1.20
N ILE A 182 -20.87 -22.13 -0.04
CA ILE A 182 -21.88 -22.95 -0.77
C ILE A 182 -21.26 -24.03 -1.67
N SER A 183 -19.95 -23.95 -1.93
CA SER A 183 -19.24 -24.88 -2.81
C SER A 183 -18.95 -26.23 -2.12
N LEU A 184 -18.98 -27.30 -2.91
CA LEU A 184 -18.55 -28.64 -2.47
C LEU A 184 -17.02 -28.72 -2.39
N ASP A 185 -16.33 -28.17 -3.39
CA ASP A 185 -14.88 -27.98 -3.41
C ASP A 185 -14.55 -26.49 -3.32
N LYS A 186 -13.99 -26.09 -2.18
CA LYS A 186 -13.69 -24.68 -1.89
C LYS A 186 -12.47 -24.19 -2.64
N GLU A 187 -11.47 -25.04 -2.84
CA GLU A 187 -10.22 -24.66 -3.50
C GLU A 187 -10.48 -24.47 -4.99
N GLU A 188 -11.20 -25.40 -5.62
CA GLU A 188 -11.62 -25.26 -7.02
C GLU A 188 -12.48 -24.00 -7.21
N ALA A 189 -13.47 -23.78 -6.34
CA ALA A 189 -14.33 -22.61 -6.42
C ALA A 189 -13.56 -21.29 -6.28
N SER A 190 -12.59 -21.24 -5.37
CA SER A 190 -11.74 -20.06 -5.18
C SER A 190 -10.83 -19.83 -6.39
N GLY A 191 -10.29 -20.90 -6.98
CA GLY A 191 -9.48 -20.83 -8.19
C GLY A 191 -10.27 -20.24 -9.37
N ILE A 192 -11.46 -20.78 -9.63
CA ILE A 192 -12.36 -20.26 -10.68
C ILE A 192 -12.71 -18.80 -10.41
N PHE A 193 -13.11 -18.47 -9.17
CA PHE A 193 -13.46 -17.10 -8.81
C PHE A 193 -12.31 -16.12 -9.05
N HIS A 194 -11.09 -16.49 -8.64
CA HIS A 194 -9.91 -15.66 -8.81
C HIS A 194 -9.61 -15.43 -10.30
N GLU A 195 -9.66 -16.48 -11.12
CA GLU A 195 -9.50 -16.36 -12.58
C GLU A 195 -10.53 -15.40 -13.20
N GLU A 196 -11.77 -15.45 -12.73
CA GLU A 196 -12.84 -14.57 -13.22
C GLU A 196 -12.66 -13.12 -12.79
N MET A 197 -12.30 -12.89 -11.53
CA MET A 197 -12.03 -11.56 -11.01
C MET A 197 -10.87 -10.90 -11.75
N LEU A 198 -9.79 -11.63 -12.07
CA LEU A 198 -8.65 -11.09 -12.81
C LEU A 198 -9.02 -10.57 -14.21
N LYS A 199 -10.10 -11.05 -14.84
CA LYS A 199 -10.58 -10.54 -16.14
C LYS A 199 -11.20 -9.14 -16.03
N VAL A 200 -11.60 -8.73 -14.83
CA VAL A 200 -12.19 -7.41 -14.56
C VAL A 200 -11.10 -6.34 -14.39
N VAL A 201 -9.94 -6.71 -13.84
CA VAL A 201 -8.83 -5.80 -13.51
C VAL A 201 -8.43 -4.84 -14.66
N PRO A 202 -8.30 -5.27 -15.93
CA PRO A 202 -7.93 -4.36 -17.03
C PRO A 202 -9.00 -3.30 -17.36
N ASN A 203 -10.25 -3.48 -16.92
CA ASN A 203 -11.35 -2.56 -17.22
C ASN A 203 -11.46 -1.41 -16.22
N LEU A 204 -10.75 -1.49 -15.08
CA LEU A 204 -10.65 -0.39 -14.10
C LEU A 204 -10.27 0.93 -14.77
N HIS A 205 -9.35 0.86 -15.73
CA HIS A 205 -8.75 2.00 -16.42
C HIS A 205 -9.57 2.55 -17.58
N LYS A 206 -10.64 1.84 -17.98
CA LYS A 206 -11.48 2.20 -19.14
C LYS A 206 -12.70 3.04 -18.74
N GLY A 207 -12.83 3.35 -17.46
CA GLY A 207 -13.94 4.10 -16.90
C GLY A 207 -15.09 3.23 -16.39
N MET A 208 -15.96 3.85 -15.58
CA MET A 208 -16.99 3.15 -14.80
C MET A 208 -17.99 2.34 -15.65
N GLN A 209 -18.31 2.79 -16.86
CA GLN A 209 -19.25 2.09 -17.75
C GLN A 209 -18.69 0.75 -18.24
N GLU A 210 -17.42 0.72 -18.62
CA GLU A 210 -16.75 -0.52 -19.06
C GLU A 210 -16.53 -1.46 -17.89
N LEU A 211 -16.18 -0.92 -16.72
CA LEU A 211 -16.10 -1.70 -15.49
C LEU A 211 -17.46 -2.34 -15.14
N GLU A 212 -18.55 -1.56 -15.14
CA GLU A 212 -19.91 -2.06 -14.90
C GLU A 212 -20.32 -3.11 -15.94
N SER A 213 -20.02 -2.87 -17.22
CA SER A 213 -20.26 -3.84 -18.31
C SER A 213 -19.51 -5.14 -18.05
N SER A 214 -18.25 -5.09 -17.63
CA SER A 214 -17.45 -6.27 -17.35
C SER A 214 -17.97 -7.08 -16.15
N LEU A 215 -18.50 -6.39 -15.13
CA LEU A 215 -19.15 -7.04 -13.98
C LEU A 215 -20.48 -7.71 -14.35
N LYS A 216 -21.27 -7.09 -15.23
CA LYS A 216 -22.57 -7.63 -15.69
C LYS A 216 -22.41 -8.76 -16.70
N ASN A 217 -21.41 -8.67 -17.56
CA ASN A 217 -21.16 -9.60 -18.66
C ASN A 217 -20.05 -10.61 -18.33
N GLY A 218 -19.82 -10.92 -17.04
CA GLY A 218 -18.89 -11.96 -16.60
C GLY A 218 -19.02 -13.22 -17.49
N PRO A 219 -17.91 -13.92 -17.79
CA PRO A 219 -17.78 -14.70 -19.01
C PRO A 219 -18.67 -15.93 -18.97
N GLY A 220 -19.85 -15.73 -19.54
CA GLY A 220 -20.88 -16.72 -19.77
C GLY A 220 -21.58 -16.45 -21.11
N ARG A 221 -20.84 -15.89 -22.09
CA ARG A 221 -21.19 -15.87 -23.50
C ARG A 221 -19.98 -16.15 -24.37
#